data_AF-A0A963M9Q5-F1
#
_entry.id   AF-A0A963M9Q5-F1
#
_cell.length_a   1.000
_cell.length_b   1.000
_cell.length_c   1.000
_cell.angle_alpha   90.00
_cell.angle_beta   90.00
_cell.angle_gamma   90.00
#
_symmetry.space_group_name_H-M   'P 1'
#
loop_
_entity.id
_entity.type
_entity.pdbx_description
1 polymer ?
#
loop_
_entity_poly.entity_id
_entity_poly.type
_entity_poly.pdbx_seq_one_letter_code
_entity_poly.pdbx_strand_id
1 'polypeptide(L)'
;MKSIAQIAAELQGYDPQALPADAVNGFLARLVAPVADVQRVPVMQALGRVLAEDVVSPVSVPPHDNSAMDGFAFRGTELVAGQPLVLRSVGTAFAGAAWQGTVAAGECVKIMTGAVMPAGLDTVVPQEFARVQGDHITVPAGVVRAGDNRRKLGEDLMAGQPALLKGERLAPAALGLVASLGMGEVPVL
;
A
#
# COMPACT_ATOMS: atom_id res chain seq x y z
N MET A 1 32.91 -12.38 24.62
CA MET A 1 32.53 -10.98 24.89
C MET A 1 33.52 -10.42 25.91
N LYS A 2 34.01 -9.19 25.72
CA LYS A 2 34.80 -8.52 26.77
C LYS A 2 33.86 -8.16 27.94
N SER A 3 34.32 -8.30 29.18
CA SER A 3 33.53 -7.91 30.36
C SER A 3 33.45 -6.39 30.49
N ILE A 4 32.46 -5.89 31.24
CA ILE A 4 32.32 -4.45 31.56
C ILE A 4 33.63 -3.88 32.12
N ALA A 5 34.31 -4.64 32.98
CA ALA A 5 35.60 -4.25 33.56
C ALA A 5 36.73 -4.18 32.53
N GLN A 6 36.78 -5.10 31.56
CA GLN A 6 37.77 -5.10 30.47
C GLN A 6 37.57 -3.93 29.51
N ILE A 7 36.32 -3.53 29.29
CA ILE A 7 35.97 -2.41 28.43
C ILE A 7 36.26 -1.10 29.18
N ALA A 8 35.89 -0.98 30.47
CA ALA A 8 36.20 0.19 31.30
C ALA A 8 37.70 0.43 31.54
N ALA A 9 38.53 -0.61 31.53
CA ALA A 9 39.98 -0.48 31.64
C ALA A 9 40.62 0.22 30.42
N GLU A 10 39.93 0.24 29.26
CA GLU A 10 40.36 0.98 28.05
C GLU A 10 40.20 2.51 28.22
N LEU A 11 39.57 3.00 29.31
CA LEU A 11 39.23 4.41 29.55
C LEU A 11 40.23 5.18 30.46
N GLN A 12 41.38 4.63 30.86
CA GLN A 12 42.25 5.29 31.85
C GLN A 12 43.05 6.49 31.31
N GLY A 13 42.75 7.69 31.82
CA GLY A 13 43.53 8.94 31.69
C GLY A 13 42.66 10.18 31.96
N TYR A 14 43.05 11.06 32.89
CA TYR A 14 42.33 12.31 33.17
C TYR A 14 42.74 13.39 32.15
N ASP A 15 41.79 13.95 31.38
CA ASP A 15 42.01 15.11 30.50
C ASP A 15 40.78 16.07 30.52
N PRO A 16 40.98 17.39 30.69
CA PRO A 16 39.93 18.42 30.61
C PRO A 16 39.17 18.52 29.26
N GLN A 17 39.53 17.75 28.23
CA GLN A 17 38.70 17.48 27.05
C GLN A 17 37.89 16.19 27.20
N ALA A 18 36.85 16.25 28.04
CA ALA A 18 35.92 15.14 28.30
C ALA A 18 35.55 14.36 27.03
N LEU A 19 35.44 13.02 27.15
CA LEU A 19 35.02 12.12 26.07
C LEU A 19 33.80 12.71 25.35
N PRO A 20 33.90 12.99 24.04
CA PRO A 20 32.76 13.47 23.27
C PRO A 20 31.57 12.52 23.45
N ALA A 21 30.34 13.04 23.43
CA ALA A 21 29.14 12.23 23.62
C ALA A 21 29.11 11.00 22.69
N ASP A 22 29.62 11.14 21.46
CA ASP A 22 29.73 10.05 20.50
C ASP A 22 30.70 8.94 20.94
N ALA A 23 31.83 9.31 21.56
CA ALA A 23 32.78 8.35 22.10
C ALA A 23 32.19 7.58 23.29
N VAL A 24 31.43 8.28 24.15
CA VAL A 24 30.68 7.65 25.25
C VAL A 24 29.59 6.72 24.70
N ASN A 25 28.80 7.17 23.72
CA ASN A 25 27.75 6.36 23.10
C ASN A 25 28.32 5.11 22.41
N GLY A 26 29.44 5.24 21.68
CA GLY A 26 30.13 4.11 21.06
C GLY A 26 30.67 3.11 22.09
N PHE A 27 31.17 3.61 23.23
CA PHE A 27 31.58 2.77 24.34
C PHE A 27 30.40 2.03 24.98
N LEU A 28 29.31 2.73 25.30
CA LEU A 28 28.10 2.16 25.88
C LEU A 28 27.45 1.11 24.96
N ALA A 29 27.44 1.36 23.65
CA ALA A 29 26.93 0.41 22.65
C ALA A 29 27.71 -0.92 22.66
N ARG A 30 29.00 -0.92 23.01
CA ARG A 30 29.82 -2.14 23.16
C ARG A 30 29.54 -2.91 24.45
N LEU A 31 28.85 -2.29 25.42
CA LEU A 31 28.53 -2.89 26.73
C LEU A 31 27.16 -3.57 26.76
N VAL A 32 26.30 -3.31 25.77
CA VAL A 32 24.93 -3.82 25.74
C VAL A 32 24.74 -4.78 24.57
N ALA A 33 23.90 -5.80 24.77
CA ALA A 33 23.43 -6.67 23.70
C ALA A 33 21.94 -6.34 23.46
N PRO A 34 21.48 -6.26 22.20
CA PRO A 34 20.06 -6.17 21.92
C PRO A 34 19.30 -7.34 22.53
N VAL A 35 18.11 -7.07 23.04
CA VAL A 35 17.17 -8.13 23.44
C VAL A 35 16.86 -8.97 22.21
N ALA A 36 16.94 -10.30 22.37
CA ALA A 36 16.72 -11.26 21.29
C ALA A 36 15.46 -12.11 21.50
N ASP A 37 14.85 -12.03 22.68
CA ASP A 37 13.59 -12.71 22.97
C ASP A 37 12.48 -12.09 22.12
N VAL A 38 11.60 -12.94 21.61
CA VAL A 38 10.49 -12.54 20.74
C VAL A 38 9.19 -12.96 21.38
N GLN A 39 8.23 -12.05 21.40
CA GLN A 39 6.87 -12.29 21.84
C GLN A 39 5.89 -11.83 20.77
N ARG A 40 4.82 -12.59 20.57
CA ARG A 40 3.68 -12.13 19.75
C ARG A 40 2.69 -11.45 20.67
N VAL A 41 2.36 -10.21 20.35
CA VAL A 41 1.41 -9.41 21.13
C VAL A 41 0.26 -8.94 20.24
N PRO A 42 -0.96 -8.76 20.77
CA PRO A 42 -2.04 -8.13 20.04
C PRO A 42 -1.63 -6.75 19.52
N VAL A 43 -2.07 -6.37 18.31
CA VAL A 43 -1.72 -5.07 17.69
C VAL A 43 -1.99 -3.88 18.61
N MET A 44 -3.09 -3.93 19.38
CA MET A 44 -3.47 -2.88 20.34
C MET A 44 -2.49 -2.72 21.50
N GLN A 45 -1.63 -3.70 21.76
CA GLN A 45 -0.59 -3.68 22.80
C GLN A 45 0.81 -3.44 22.22
N ALA A 46 0.93 -3.29 20.91
CA ALA A 46 2.21 -3.22 20.22
C ALA A 46 2.74 -1.78 20.05
N LEU A 47 1.99 -0.75 20.46
CA LEU A 47 2.40 0.64 20.32
C LEU A 47 3.73 0.92 21.03
N GLY A 48 4.69 1.44 20.27
CA GLY A 48 6.02 1.80 20.77
C GLY A 48 6.99 0.63 20.93
N ARG A 49 6.55 -0.62 20.65
CA ARG A 49 7.39 -1.83 20.63
C ARG A 49 8.25 -1.89 19.35
N VAL A 50 9.26 -2.74 19.34
CA VAL A 50 10.17 -2.92 18.20
C VAL A 50 9.87 -4.25 17.53
N LEU A 51 9.69 -4.26 16.21
CA LEU A 51 9.44 -5.48 15.44
C LEU A 51 10.63 -6.44 15.52
N ALA A 52 10.34 -7.71 15.80
CA ALA A 52 11.36 -8.76 15.87
C ALA A 52 11.68 -9.38 14.50
N GLU A 53 10.72 -9.35 13.57
CA GLU A 53 10.81 -9.86 12.20
C GLU A 53 10.04 -8.95 11.24
N ASP A 54 10.30 -9.10 9.95
CA ASP A 54 9.56 -8.38 8.90
C ASP A 54 8.08 -8.79 8.95
N VAL A 55 7.20 -7.82 8.85
CA VAL A 55 5.77 -8.07 8.68
C VAL A 55 5.50 -8.24 7.20
N VAL A 56 5.34 -9.48 6.74
CA VAL A 56 5.06 -9.79 5.34
C VAL A 56 3.57 -9.70 5.05
N SER A 57 3.20 -9.02 3.97
CA SER A 57 1.80 -8.86 3.60
C SER A 57 1.17 -10.18 3.13
N PRO A 58 0.06 -10.64 3.74
CA PRO A 58 -0.65 -11.84 3.28
C PRO A 58 -1.51 -11.58 2.04
N VAL A 59 -1.77 -10.32 1.70
CA VAL A 59 -2.65 -9.89 0.62
C VAL A 59 -2.00 -8.81 -0.24
N SER A 60 -2.46 -8.65 -1.47
CA SER A 60 -2.12 -7.49 -2.28
C SER A 60 -3.05 -6.32 -1.91
N VAL A 61 -2.52 -5.11 -1.95
CA VAL A 61 -3.24 -3.86 -1.73
C VAL A 61 -3.06 -2.97 -2.96
N PRO A 62 -4.13 -2.70 -3.73
CA PRO A 62 -5.45 -3.35 -3.67
C PRO A 62 -5.38 -4.85 -4.06
N PRO A 63 -6.38 -5.68 -3.65
CA PRO A 63 -6.38 -7.12 -3.94
C PRO A 63 -6.69 -7.46 -5.39
N HIS A 64 -7.30 -6.52 -6.12
CA HIS A 64 -7.71 -6.64 -7.52
C HIS A 64 -7.49 -5.30 -8.22
N ASP A 65 -7.45 -5.32 -9.54
CA ASP A 65 -7.56 -4.09 -10.32
C ASP A 65 -8.92 -3.44 -10.03
N ASN A 66 -8.93 -2.17 -9.63
CA ASN A 66 -10.15 -1.48 -9.25
C ASN A 66 -10.20 -0.04 -9.79
N SER A 67 -11.40 0.54 -9.78
CA SER A 67 -11.58 1.91 -10.22
C SER A 67 -11.07 2.91 -9.19
N ALA A 68 -10.27 3.88 -9.63
CA ALA A 68 -9.86 5.01 -8.82
C ALA A 68 -10.95 6.10 -8.68
N MET A 69 -11.97 6.08 -9.56
CA MET A 69 -13.00 7.13 -9.63
C MET A 69 -14.40 6.55 -9.92
N ASP A 70 -15.43 7.35 -9.66
CA ASP A 70 -16.78 7.07 -10.16
C ASP A 70 -16.87 7.48 -11.64
N GLY A 71 -17.39 6.60 -12.49
CA GLY A 71 -17.29 6.82 -13.93
C GLY A 71 -17.83 5.70 -14.80
N PHE A 72 -17.23 5.56 -15.98
CA PHE A 72 -17.54 4.51 -16.94
C PHE A 72 -16.26 3.77 -17.32
N ALA A 73 -16.22 2.47 -17.03
CA ALA A 73 -15.15 1.58 -17.43
C ALA A 73 -15.36 1.11 -18.87
N PHE A 74 -14.30 1.10 -19.67
CA PHE A 74 -14.32 0.64 -21.06
C PHE A 74 -12.92 0.15 -21.48
N ARG A 75 -12.80 -0.33 -22.73
CA ARG A 75 -11.51 -0.72 -23.31
C ARG A 75 -10.77 0.50 -23.82
N GLY A 76 -9.62 0.81 -23.23
CA GLY A 76 -8.77 1.92 -23.64
C GLY A 76 -8.31 1.84 -25.10
N THR A 77 -8.26 0.65 -25.68
CA THR A 77 -7.94 0.42 -27.10
C THR A 77 -9.00 0.98 -28.07
N GLU A 78 -10.21 1.28 -27.60
CA GLU A 78 -11.26 1.92 -28.40
C GLU A 78 -11.08 3.44 -28.51
N LEU A 79 -10.14 4.04 -27.77
CA LEU A 79 -9.81 5.45 -27.89
C LEU A 79 -9.08 5.73 -29.21
N VAL A 80 -9.59 6.71 -29.96
CA VAL A 80 -8.95 7.24 -31.17
C VAL A 80 -8.52 8.68 -30.91
N ALA A 81 -7.25 8.97 -31.19
CA ALA A 81 -6.68 10.30 -30.96
C ALA A 81 -7.49 11.39 -31.68
N GLY A 82 -7.88 12.43 -30.93
CA GLY A 82 -8.63 13.57 -31.46
C GLY A 82 -10.11 13.30 -31.76
N GLN A 83 -10.63 12.09 -31.50
CA GLN A 83 -12.04 11.76 -31.75
C GLN A 83 -12.77 11.46 -30.44
N PRO A 84 -14.03 11.93 -30.28
CA PRO A 84 -14.86 11.48 -29.17
C PRO A 84 -15.24 10.01 -29.37
N LEU A 85 -15.39 9.28 -28.27
CA LEU A 85 -15.82 7.89 -28.27
C LEU A 85 -17.23 7.79 -27.69
N VAL A 86 -18.14 7.13 -28.40
CA VAL A 86 -19.52 6.90 -27.96
C VAL A 86 -19.67 5.42 -27.60
N LEU A 87 -20.18 5.15 -26.39
CA LEU A 87 -20.34 3.80 -25.85
C LEU A 87 -21.74 3.63 -25.27
N ARG A 88 -22.26 2.40 -25.31
CA ARG A 88 -23.49 2.02 -24.62
C ARG A 88 -23.18 1.47 -23.22
N SER A 89 -23.79 2.02 -22.19
CA SER A 89 -23.68 1.52 -20.81
C SER A 89 -24.57 0.29 -20.62
N VAL A 90 -23.97 -0.85 -20.28
CA VAL A 90 -24.68 -2.14 -20.17
C VAL A 90 -24.93 -2.62 -18.75
N GLY A 91 -24.46 -1.86 -17.75
CA GLY A 91 -24.64 -2.22 -16.36
C GLY A 91 -23.89 -1.29 -15.41
N THR A 92 -23.98 -1.60 -14.12
CA THR A 92 -23.31 -0.84 -13.06
C THR A 92 -22.53 -1.78 -12.13
N ALA A 93 -21.24 -1.50 -11.93
CA ALA A 93 -20.34 -2.18 -11.01
C ALA A 93 -20.18 -1.38 -9.72
N PHE A 94 -20.48 -2.00 -8.58
CA PHE A 94 -20.37 -1.41 -7.24
C PHE A 94 -19.19 -2.01 -6.47
N ALA A 95 -18.67 -1.27 -5.48
CA ALA A 95 -17.66 -1.80 -4.58
C ALA A 95 -18.21 -3.00 -3.77
N GLY A 96 -17.32 -3.93 -3.43
CA GLY A 96 -17.65 -5.11 -2.63
C GLY A 96 -18.16 -6.33 -3.41
N ALA A 97 -18.57 -6.18 -4.67
CA ALA A 97 -18.95 -7.30 -5.53
C ALA A 97 -18.40 -7.14 -6.94
N ALA A 98 -17.86 -8.23 -7.50
CA ALA A 98 -17.44 -8.25 -8.90
C ALA A 98 -18.67 -8.18 -9.82
N TRP A 99 -18.65 -7.25 -10.78
CA TRP A 99 -19.69 -7.18 -11.79
C TRP A 99 -19.63 -8.40 -12.71
N GLN A 100 -20.79 -8.98 -13.00
CA GLN A 100 -20.93 -10.15 -13.87
C GLN A 100 -21.55 -9.73 -15.20
N GLY A 101 -20.99 -10.25 -16.29
CA GLY A 101 -21.49 -10.02 -17.63
C GLY A 101 -20.37 -10.04 -18.66
N THR A 102 -20.73 -9.78 -19.91
CA THR A 102 -19.80 -9.60 -21.02
C THR A 102 -20.02 -8.21 -21.57
N VAL A 103 -18.94 -7.52 -21.89
CA VAL A 103 -18.96 -6.18 -22.49
C VAL A 103 -18.50 -6.35 -23.93
N ALA A 104 -19.32 -6.00 -24.92
CA ALA A 104 -18.94 -6.03 -26.33
C ALA A 104 -18.11 -4.79 -26.72
N ALA A 105 -17.61 -4.73 -27.96
CA ALA A 105 -17.03 -3.49 -28.48
C ALA A 105 -18.12 -2.42 -28.63
N GLY A 106 -17.79 -1.16 -28.34
CA GLY A 106 -18.78 -0.08 -28.27
C GLY A 106 -19.61 -0.07 -26.98
N GLU A 107 -19.25 -0.88 -25.97
CA GLU A 107 -19.96 -0.95 -24.69
C GLU A 107 -19.06 -0.56 -23.51
N CYS A 108 -19.69 -0.08 -22.44
CA CYS A 108 -19.04 0.30 -21.19
C CYS A 108 -19.86 -0.15 -19.98
N VAL A 109 -19.25 -0.11 -18.81
CA VAL A 109 -19.92 -0.39 -17.53
C VAL A 109 -19.77 0.83 -16.64
N LYS A 110 -20.88 1.36 -16.13
CA LYS A 110 -20.81 2.39 -15.09
C LYS A 110 -20.13 1.78 -13.87
N ILE A 111 -19.10 2.41 -13.32
CA ILE A 111 -18.28 1.84 -12.26
C ILE A 111 -18.10 2.83 -11.12
N MET A 112 -18.25 2.36 -9.89
CA MET A 112 -18.01 3.17 -8.70
C MET A 112 -16.57 2.99 -8.19
N THR A 113 -16.09 3.96 -7.43
CA THR A 113 -14.77 3.96 -6.81
C THR A 113 -14.58 2.71 -5.95
N GLY A 114 -13.43 2.04 -6.12
CA GLY A 114 -13.10 0.80 -5.42
C GLY A 114 -13.79 -0.45 -5.97
N ALA A 115 -14.70 -0.35 -6.95
CA ALA A 115 -15.27 -1.51 -7.62
C ALA A 115 -14.20 -2.22 -8.48
N VAL A 116 -14.26 -3.56 -8.50
CA VAL A 116 -13.36 -4.39 -9.31
C VAL A 116 -13.57 -4.09 -10.79
N MET A 117 -12.48 -3.92 -11.54
CA MET A 117 -12.53 -3.69 -12.97
C MET A 117 -13.20 -4.88 -13.68
N PRO A 118 -14.26 -4.66 -14.50
CA PRO A 118 -14.85 -5.72 -15.30
C PRO A 118 -13.84 -6.33 -16.27
N ALA A 119 -14.00 -7.62 -16.55
CA ALA A 119 -13.07 -8.36 -17.38
C ALA A 119 -12.87 -7.71 -18.76
N GLY A 120 -11.60 -7.50 -19.13
CA GLY A 120 -11.22 -6.90 -20.40
C GLY A 120 -11.32 -5.37 -20.46
N LEU A 121 -11.78 -4.70 -19.41
CA LEU A 121 -11.78 -3.24 -19.31
C LEU A 121 -10.56 -2.77 -18.52
N ASP A 122 -9.96 -1.67 -18.94
CA ASP A 122 -8.71 -1.17 -18.36
C ASP A 122 -8.69 0.34 -18.10
N THR A 123 -9.70 1.06 -18.57
CA THR A 123 -9.73 2.52 -18.55
C THR A 123 -11.05 2.99 -17.98
N VAL A 124 -11.01 4.00 -17.11
CA VAL A 124 -12.21 4.63 -16.56
C VAL A 124 -12.21 6.12 -16.90
N VAL A 125 -13.30 6.60 -17.50
CA VAL A 125 -13.55 8.05 -17.61
C VAL A 125 -14.35 8.51 -16.40
N PRO A 126 -13.92 9.54 -15.66
CA PRO A 126 -14.71 10.13 -14.58
C PRO A 126 -16.07 10.60 -15.11
N GLN A 127 -17.14 10.36 -14.34
CA GLN A 127 -18.50 10.70 -14.79
C GLN A 127 -18.67 12.20 -15.10
N GLU A 128 -17.88 13.06 -14.45
CA GLU A 128 -17.86 14.51 -14.63
C GLU A 128 -17.38 14.91 -16.03
N PHE A 129 -16.61 14.05 -16.70
CA PHE A 129 -16.09 14.27 -18.05
C PHE A 129 -16.90 13.56 -19.14
N ALA A 130 -17.77 12.62 -18.77
CA ALA A 130 -18.64 11.93 -19.72
C ALA A 130 -19.95 12.70 -19.92
N ARG A 131 -20.42 12.79 -21.18
CA ARG A 131 -21.78 13.26 -21.46
C ARG A 131 -22.71 12.07 -21.55
N VAL A 132 -23.80 12.08 -20.78
CA VAL A 132 -24.75 10.95 -20.72
C VAL A 132 -26.04 11.32 -21.43
N GLN A 133 -26.52 10.45 -22.32
CA GLN A 133 -27.79 10.57 -23.04
C GLN A 133 -28.49 9.20 -23.08
N GLY A 134 -29.43 8.98 -22.17
CA GLY A 134 -30.09 7.68 -22.02
C GLY A 134 -29.09 6.61 -21.56
N ASP A 135 -28.99 5.53 -22.32
CA ASP A 135 -28.03 4.44 -22.10
C ASP A 135 -26.69 4.66 -22.84
N HIS A 136 -26.53 5.76 -23.58
CA HIS A 136 -25.28 6.09 -24.27
C HIS A 136 -24.49 7.15 -23.51
N ILE A 137 -23.17 6.99 -23.55
CA ILE A 137 -22.22 7.97 -23.05
C ILE A 137 -21.26 8.39 -24.14
N THR A 138 -20.84 9.66 -24.08
CA THR A 138 -19.81 10.21 -24.95
C THR A 138 -18.61 10.61 -24.11
N VAL A 139 -17.46 10.00 -24.39
CA VAL A 139 -16.15 10.37 -23.85
C VAL A 139 -15.55 11.42 -24.79
N PRO A 140 -15.36 12.68 -24.36
CA PRO A 140 -14.72 13.69 -25.18
C PRO A 140 -13.27 13.30 -25.51
N ALA A 141 -12.78 13.74 -26.67
CA ALA A 141 -11.41 13.46 -27.08
C ALA A 141 -10.39 14.03 -26.08
N GLY A 142 -9.37 13.23 -25.72
CA GLY A 142 -8.22 13.69 -24.94
C GLY A 142 -8.46 13.86 -23.43
N VAL A 143 -9.62 13.49 -22.89
CA VAL A 143 -9.88 13.58 -21.42
C VAL A 143 -9.25 12.44 -20.62
N VAL A 144 -8.99 11.31 -21.27
CA VAL A 144 -8.33 10.12 -20.68
C VAL A 144 -7.48 9.41 -21.73
N ARG A 145 -6.51 8.63 -21.27
CA ARG A 145 -5.67 7.70 -22.04
C ARG A 145 -5.98 6.27 -21.61
N ALA A 146 -5.59 5.30 -22.45
CA ALA A 146 -5.73 3.89 -22.11
C ALA A 146 -5.00 3.57 -20.79
N GLY A 147 -5.70 2.94 -19.86
CA GLY A 147 -5.21 2.60 -18.53
C GLY A 147 -5.47 3.65 -17.44
N ASP A 148 -5.94 4.86 -17.78
CA ASP A 148 -6.19 5.90 -16.78
C ASP A 148 -7.31 5.50 -15.80
N ASN A 149 -7.17 5.95 -14.56
CA ASN A 149 -8.12 5.76 -13.45
C ASN A 149 -8.38 4.29 -13.06
N ARG A 150 -7.48 3.38 -13.44
CA ARG A 150 -7.40 2.02 -12.93
C ARG A 150 -6.24 1.91 -11.94
N ARG A 151 -6.54 1.50 -10.71
CA ARG A 151 -5.53 1.06 -9.75
C ARG A 151 -5.21 -0.40 -10.01
N LYS A 152 -3.93 -0.74 -10.04
CA LYS A 152 -3.49 -2.12 -10.30
C LYS A 152 -3.43 -2.92 -9.01
N LEU A 153 -3.68 -4.23 -9.12
CA LEU A 153 -3.47 -5.19 -8.06
C LEU A 153 -2.07 -5.02 -7.47
N GLY A 154 -2.02 -4.83 -6.15
CA GLY A 154 -0.77 -4.73 -5.40
C GLY A 154 0.08 -3.51 -5.75
N GLU A 155 -0.49 -2.46 -6.35
CA GLU A 155 0.27 -1.24 -6.66
C GLU A 155 0.80 -0.53 -5.41
N ASP A 156 0.11 -0.63 -4.27
CA ASP A 156 0.57 -0.08 -2.99
C ASP A 156 1.48 -1.08 -2.28
N LEU A 157 1.06 -2.35 -2.23
CA LEU A 157 1.78 -3.43 -1.57
C LEU A 157 1.41 -4.77 -2.19
N MET A 158 2.40 -5.52 -2.67
CA MET A 158 2.18 -6.84 -3.23
C MET A 158 2.19 -7.92 -2.13
N ALA A 159 1.31 -8.91 -2.23
CA ALA A 159 1.35 -10.08 -1.35
C ALA A 159 2.75 -10.73 -1.35
N GLY A 160 3.22 -11.13 -0.17
CA GLY A 160 4.55 -11.71 0.01
C GLY A 160 5.69 -10.69 0.11
N GLN A 161 5.42 -9.39 -0.03
CA GLN A 161 6.41 -8.34 0.22
C GLN A 161 6.34 -7.83 1.67
N PRO A 162 7.46 -7.37 2.25
CA PRO A 162 7.47 -6.79 3.58
C PRO A 162 6.69 -5.46 3.59
N ALA A 163 5.69 -5.39 4.47
CA ALA A 163 4.93 -4.18 4.79
C ALA A 163 5.68 -3.28 5.78
N LEU A 164 6.38 -3.91 6.73
CA LEU A 164 7.25 -3.29 7.73
C LEU A 164 8.48 -4.17 7.92
N LEU A 165 9.62 -3.56 8.18
CA LEU A 165 10.89 -4.25 8.37
C LEU A 165 11.18 -4.52 9.85
N LYS A 166 11.91 -5.59 10.10
CA LYS A 166 12.49 -5.91 11.40
C LYS A 166 13.26 -4.73 11.97
N GLY A 167 13.12 -4.50 13.27
CA GLY A 167 13.80 -3.43 14.00
C GLY A 167 13.07 -2.08 13.94
N GLU A 168 12.01 -1.97 13.15
CA GLU A 168 11.17 -0.77 13.17
C GLU A 168 10.41 -0.65 14.50
N ARG A 169 10.33 0.59 15.01
CA ARG A 169 9.51 0.91 16.18
C ARG A 169 8.08 1.20 15.73
N LEU A 170 7.13 0.44 16.25
CA LEU A 170 5.72 0.51 15.85
C LEU A 170 5.05 1.81 16.32
N ALA A 171 4.83 2.72 15.37
CA ALA A 171 4.04 3.94 15.53
C ALA A 171 2.56 3.69 15.13
N PRO A 172 1.62 4.63 15.41
CA PRO A 172 0.20 4.44 15.09
C PRO A 172 -0.07 4.08 13.62
N ALA A 173 0.65 4.69 12.67
CA ALA A 173 0.50 4.37 11.24
C ALA A 173 0.92 2.93 10.90
N ALA A 174 2.01 2.43 11.48
CA ALA A 174 2.46 1.06 11.31
C ALA A 174 1.45 0.05 11.87
N LEU A 175 0.86 0.34 13.04
CA LEU A 175 -0.20 -0.50 13.60
C LEU A 175 -1.45 -0.51 12.71
N GLY A 176 -1.81 0.64 12.15
CA GLY A 176 -2.91 0.76 11.19
C GLY A 176 -2.67 -0.09 9.93
N LEU A 177 -1.44 -0.10 9.41
CA LEU A 177 -1.06 -0.96 8.29
C LEU A 177 -1.17 -2.44 8.65
N VAL A 178 -0.62 -2.87 9.79
CA VAL A 178 -0.76 -4.27 10.23
C VAL A 178 -2.22 -4.69 10.33
N ALA A 179 -3.06 -3.84 10.95
CA ALA A 179 -4.48 -4.12 11.11
C ALA A 179 -5.23 -4.15 9.78
N SER A 180 -4.90 -3.26 8.82
CA SER A 180 -5.53 -3.24 7.49
C SER A 180 -5.21 -4.48 6.67
N LEU A 181 -4.07 -5.13 6.94
CA LEU A 181 -3.68 -6.40 6.37
C LEU A 181 -4.33 -7.61 7.05
N GLY A 182 -5.20 -7.40 8.04
CA GLY A 182 -5.94 -8.45 8.74
C GLY A 182 -5.11 -9.20 9.79
N MET A 183 -3.96 -8.65 10.21
CA MET A 183 -3.11 -9.27 11.24
C MET A 183 -3.51 -8.78 12.63
N GLY A 184 -3.90 -9.71 13.51
CA GLY A 184 -4.32 -9.41 14.88
C GLY A 184 -3.18 -9.31 15.89
N GLU A 185 -2.00 -9.86 15.56
CA GLU A 185 -0.83 -9.90 16.43
C GLU A 185 0.44 -9.62 15.65
N VAL A 186 1.44 -9.05 16.33
CA VAL A 186 2.76 -8.77 15.76
C VAL A 186 3.90 -9.32 16.62
N PRO A 187 4.96 -9.81 15.98
CA PRO A 187 6.18 -10.28 16.64
C PRO A 187 7.03 -9.07 17.05
N VAL A 188 7.29 -8.93 18.35
CA VAL A 188 8.07 -7.83 18.92
C VAL A 188 9.16 -8.35 19.84
N LEU A 189 10.21 -7.55 20.02
CA LEU A 189 11.21 -7.72 21.08
C LEU A 189 10.58 -7.39 22.45
#